data_AF-A0A522WKN8-F1
#
_entry.id   AF-A0A522WKN8-F1
#
_cell.length_a   1.000
_cell.length_b   1.000
_cell.length_c   1.000
_cell.angle_alpha   90.00
_cell.angle_beta   90.00
_cell.angle_gamma   90.00
#
_symmetry.space_group_name_H-M   'P 1'
#
loop_
_entity.id
_entity.type
_entity.pdbx_description
1 polymer ?
#
loop_
_entity_poly.entity_id
_entity_poly.type
_entity_poly.pdbx_seq_one_letter_code
_entity_poly.pdbx_strand_id
1 'polypeptide(L)'
;MRKHQSPKHKREYVRLDSVFPVEYQFLKNDKAPDNVWHHGFTNNVSHGGMCLELLQLGPEAIKLLKDAQAVKLNLKIHIPIHRPASLARARVLWFKEEPHHLSQYRA
;
A
#
# COMPACT_ATOMS: atom_id res chain seq x y z
N MET A 1 -4.80 25.92 -36.22
CA MET A 1 -4.07 24.75 -35.70
C MET A 1 -4.37 24.59 -34.21
N ARG A 2 -5.13 23.55 -33.81
CA ARG A 2 -5.38 23.26 -32.40
C ARG A 2 -4.12 22.65 -31.78
N LYS A 3 -3.51 23.33 -30.80
CA LYS A 3 -2.40 22.79 -30.01
C LYS A 3 -2.91 21.55 -29.27
N HIS A 4 -2.42 20.37 -29.65
CA HIS A 4 -2.57 19.15 -28.85
C HIS A 4 -1.74 19.35 -27.57
N GLN A 5 -2.37 19.77 -26.47
CA GLN A 5 -1.76 19.65 -25.16
C GLN A 5 -1.68 18.17 -24.84
N SER A 6 -0.48 17.59 -24.91
CA SER A 6 -0.22 16.27 -24.35
C SER A 6 -0.72 16.24 -22.90
N PRO A 7 -1.45 15.21 -22.46
CA PRO A 7 -1.94 15.14 -21.09
C PRO A 7 -0.75 15.30 -20.14
N LYS A 8 -0.81 16.34 -19.31
CA LYS A 8 0.26 16.67 -18.36
C LYS A 8 0.43 15.47 -17.43
N HIS A 9 1.55 14.75 -17.55
CA HIS A 9 1.86 13.62 -16.69
C HIS A 9 1.81 14.10 -15.23
N LYS A 10 0.83 13.61 -14.45
CA LYS A 10 0.66 13.97 -13.03
C LYS A 10 1.67 13.28 -12.11
N ARG A 11 2.42 12.31 -12.63
CA ARG A 11 3.37 11.50 -11.86
C ARG A 11 4.77 12.01 -12.09
N GLU A 12 5.48 12.26 -10.99
CA GLU A 12 6.90 12.62 -10.99
C GLU A 12 7.80 11.38 -11.11
N TYR A 13 7.34 10.22 -10.62
CA TYR A 13 8.11 8.98 -10.58
C TYR A 13 7.46 7.86 -11.39
N VAL A 14 8.32 7.07 -12.07
CA VAL A 14 7.93 5.79 -12.69
C VAL A 14 7.55 4.80 -11.58
N ARG A 15 6.53 3.97 -11.84
CA ARG A 15 6.13 2.88 -10.96
C ARG A 15 6.70 1.58 -11.48
N LEU A 16 7.38 0.86 -10.61
CA LEU A 16 7.83 -0.50 -10.84
C LEU A 16 6.68 -1.45 -10.49
N ASP A 17 6.43 -2.40 -11.39
CA ASP A 17 5.61 -3.57 -11.10
C ASP A 17 6.47 -4.56 -10.31
N SER A 18 6.53 -4.35 -9.00
CA SER A 18 7.40 -5.11 -8.09
C SER A 18 6.62 -5.53 -6.88
N VAL A 19 6.83 -6.78 -6.50
CA VAL A 19 6.07 -7.48 -5.47
C VAL A 19 7.04 -7.87 -4.37
N PHE A 20 6.93 -7.16 -3.26
CA PHE A 20 7.67 -7.42 -2.04
C PHE A 20 6.69 -7.73 -0.91
N PRO A 21 6.98 -8.73 -0.06
CA PRO A 21 6.24 -8.94 1.16
C PRO A 21 6.28 -7.67 2.02
N VAL A 22 5.14 -7.32 2.61
CA VAL A 22 5.04 -6.20 3.55
C VAL A 22 4.33 -6.67 4.81
N GLU A 23 4.82 -6.21 5.95
CA GLU A 23 4.05 -6.21 7.18
C GLU A 23 3.50 -4.80 7.41
N TYR A 24 2.24 -4.70 7.80
CA TYR A 24 1.59 -3.42 8.06
C TYR A 24 0.84 -3.44 9.39
N GLN A 25 0.70 -2.24 9.97
CA GLN A 25 -0.03 -2.02 11.21
C GLN A 25 -0.80 -0.70 11.09
N PHE A 26 -2.08 -0.72 11.47
CA PHE A 26 -2.92 0.46 11.49
C PHE A 26 -2.53 1.39 12.63
N LEU A 27 -2.53 2.69 12.37
CA LEU A 27 -2.28 3.71 13.37
C LEU A 27 -3.56 4.48 13.69
N LYS A 28 -3.82 4.63 14.99
CA LYS A 28 -4.86 5.52 15.53
C LYS A 28 -4.16 6.63 16.32
N ASN A 29 -4.38 7.88 15.93
CA ASN A 29 -3.70 9.04 16.53
C ASN A 29 -2.17 8.90 16.57
N ASP A 30 -1.58 8.44 15.46
CA ASP A 30 -0.13 8.18 15.31
C ASP A 30 0.47 7.14 16.27
N LYS A 31 -0.39 6.34 16.93
CA LYS A 31 -0.01 5.22 17.78
C LYS A 31 -0.64 3.92 17.27
N ALA A 32 0.10 2.83 17.41
CA ALA A 32 -0.44 1.50 17.17
C ALA A 32 -1.37 1.12 18.34
N PRO A 33 -2.68 0.92 18.11
CA PRO A 33 -3.60 0.53 19.17
C PRO A 33 -3.34 -0.90 19.66
N ASP A 34 -2.82 -1.75 18.77
CA ASP A 34 -2.44 -3.14 19.01
C ASP A 34 -1.04 -3.41 18.44
N ASN A 35 -0.27 -4.30 19.06
CA ASN A 35 1.03 -4.75 18.54
C ASN A 35 0.89 -5.80 17.43
N VAL A 36 -0.27 -5.85 16.76
CA VAL A 36 -0.58 -6.81 15.72
C VAL A 36 -0.04 -6.30 14.39
N TRP A 37 0.79 -7.12 13.76
CA TRP A 37 1.24 -6.91 12.39
C TRP A 37 0.44 -7.82 11.46
N HIS A 38 0.00 -7.26 10.35
CA HIS A 38 -0.70 -7.96 9.29
C HIS A 38 0.21 -8.11 8.07
N HIS A 39 -0.09 -9.07 7.20
CA HIS A 39 0.72 -9.33 6.00
C HIS A 39 0.01 -8.92 4.72
N GLY A 40 0.79 -8.42 3.77
CA GLY A 40 0.34 -8.10 2.43
C GLY A 40 1.51 -8.09 1.45
N PHE A 41 1.24 -7.59 0.26
CA PHE A 41 2.23 -7.43 -0.79
C PHE A 41 2.21 -6.02 -1.36
N THR A 42 3.38 -5.57 -1.78
CA THR A 42 3.47 -4.33 -2.58
C THR A 42 3.11 -4.59 -4.03
N ASN A 43 2.63 -3.55 -4.69
CA ASN A 43 2.49 -3.47 -6.13
C ASN A 43 2.66 -1.99 -6.53
N ASN A 44 2.97 -1.68 -7.79
CA ASN A 44 2.98 -0.31 -8.32
C ASN A 44 3.86 0.65 -7.48
N VAL A 45 5.08 0.21 -7.17
CA VAL A 45 6.00 0.88 -6.23
C VAL A 45 6.74 2.01 -6.93
N SER A 46 6.80 3.17 -6.30
CA SER A 46 7.59 4.33 -6.74
C SER A 46 8.13 5.09 -5.53
N HIS A 47 9.03 6.04 -5.76
CA HIS A 47 9.52 6.93 -4.71
C HIS A 47 8.38 7.72 -4.03
N GLY A 48 7.35 8.13 -4.79
CA GLY A 48 6.22 8.90 -4.24
C GLY A 48 5.11 8.07 -3.56
N GLY A 49 5.19 6.74 -3.62
CA GLY A 49 4.19 5.87 -3.01
C GLY A 49 4.05 4.52 -3.70
N MET A 50 3.23 3.65 -3.11
CA MET A 50 3.01 2.27 -3.53
C MET A 50 1.55 1.86 -3.35
N CYS A 51 1.14 0.80 -4.04
CA CYS A 51 -0.09 0.07 -3.75
C CYS A 51 0.22 -1.08 -2.79
N LEU A 52 -0.69 -1.35 -1.85
CA LEU A 52 -0.63 -2.51 -0.99
C LEU A 52 -1.81 -3.42 -1.29
N GLU A 53 -1.53 -4.69 -1.53
CA GLU A 53 -2.52 -5.75 -1.58
C GLU A 53 -2.59 -6.40 -0.19
N LEU A 54 -3.73 -6.24 0.48
CA LEU A 54 -3.93 -6.70 1.84
C LEU A 54 -4.72 -8.00 1.81
N LEU A 55 -4.20 -9.04 2.46
CA LEU A 55 -4.86 -10.34 2.52
C LEU A 55 -5.72 -10.44 3.79
N GLN A 56 -6.92 -11.03 3.65
CA GLN A 56 -7.78 -11.43 4.77
C GLN A 56 -8.03 -10.32 5.80
N LEU A 57 -8.59 -9.20 5.36
CA LEU A 57 -9.00 -8.13 6.27
C LEU A 57 -10.28 -8.49 7.04
N GLY A 58 -10.27 -8.27 8.35
CA GLY A 58 -11.48 -8.35 9.17
C GLY A 58 -12.44 -7.17 8.91
N PRO A 59 -13.74 -7.29 9.26
CA PRO A 59 -14.76 -6.26 9.02
C PRO A 59 -14.39 -4.88 9.58
N GLU A 60 -13.76 -4.82 10.75
CA GLU A 60 -13.33 -3.56 11.38
C GLU A 60 -12.21 -2.87 10.59
N ALA A 61 -11.25 -3.63 10.06
CA ALA A 61 -10.18 -3.10 9.22
C ALA A 61 -10.73 -2.57 7.89
N ILE A 62 -11.69 -3.28 7.29
CA ILE A 62 -12.39 -2.82 6.07
C ILE A 62 -13.13 -1.52 6.35
N LYS A 63 -13.86 -1.44 7.46
CA LYS A 63 -14.59 -0.23 7.87
C LYS A 63 -13.64 0.95 8.06
N LEU A 64 -12.48 0.74 8.67
CA LEU A 64 -11.45 1.76 8.82
C LEU A 64 -10.92 2.25 7.47
N LEU A 65 -10.63 1.32 6.56
CA LEU A 65 -10.11 1.63 5.22
C LEU A 65 -11.11 2.32 4.30
N LYS A 66 -12.42 2.16 4.54
CA LYS A 66 -13.46 2.92 3.82
C LYS A 66 -13.38 4.43 4.08
N ASP A 67 -12.85 4.84 5.23
CA ASP A 67 -12.47 6.22 5.52
C ASP A 67 -10.96 6.45 5.33
N ALA A 68 -10.46 6.08 4.15
CA ALA A 68 -9.04 5.97 3.83
C ALA A 68 -8.19 7.18 4.23
N GLN A 69 -8.70 8.41 4.12
CA GLN A 69 -7.89 9.62 4.28
C GLN A 69 -7.39 9.84 5.72
N ALA A 70 -8.09 9.29 6.71
CA ALA A 70 -7.70 9.34 8.12
C ALA A 70 -6.72 8.24 8.52
N VAL A 71 -6.55 7.20 7.68
CA VAL A 71 -5.76 6.02 8.01
C VAL A 71 -4.29 6.24 7.73
N LYS A 72 -3.47 6.02 8.76
CA LYS A 72 -2.02 5.91 8.64
C LYS A 72 -1.58 4.49 8.94
N LEU A 73 -0.48 4.08 8.32
CA LEU A 73 0.10 2.75 8.46
C LEU A 73 1.56 2.86 8.88
N ASN A 74 2.00 1.99 9.78
CA ASN A 74 3.40 1.59 9.87
C ASN A 74 3.62 0.43 8.89
N LEU A 75 4.75 0.43 8.18
CA LEU A 75 5.11 -0.58 7.20
C LEU A 75 6.52 -1.13 7.47
N LYS A 76 6.68 -2.44 7.30
CA LYS A 76 7.97 -3.12 7.14
C LYS A 76 8.00 -3.77 5.76
N ILE A 77 8.80 -3.22 4.86
CA ILE A 77 8.88 -3.67 3.47
C ILE A 77 10.09 -4.60 3.32
N HIS A 78 9.84 -5.88 3.05
CA HIS A 78 10.86 -6.91 2.95
C HIS A 78 11.35 -7.03 1.51
N ILE A 79 12.31 -6.19 1.15
CA ILE A 79 12.96 -6.23 -0.18
C ILE A 79 13.99 -7.38 -0.16
N PRO A 80 13.93 -8.35 -1.10
CA PRO A 80 14.79 -9.54 -1.12
C PRO A 80 16.21 -9.23 -1.64
N ILE A 81 16.88 -8.25 -1.04
CA ILE A 81 18.27 -7.89 -1.29
C ILE A 81 18.89 -7.73 0.09
N HIS A 82 19.82 -8.61 0.48
CA HIS A 82 20.47 -8.75 1.81
C HIS A 82 20.52 -7.49 2.69
N ARG A 83 19.38 -7.06 3.23
CA ARG A 83 19.19 -5.85 4.02
C ARG A 83 18.02 -6.07 4.97
N PRO A 84 18.03 -5.42 6.14
CA PRO A 84 16.85 -5.38 6.99
C PRO A 84 15.67 -4.75 6.25
N ALA A 85 14.45 -5.08 6.69
CA ALA A 85 13.23 -4.51 6.13
C ALA A 85 13.28 -2.97 6.14
N SER A 86 12.80 -2.35 5.08
CA SER A 86 12.65 -0.90 5.01
C SER A 86 11.44 -0.48 5.83
N LEU A 87 11.66 0.38 6.82
CA LEU A 87 10.61 0.91 7.68
C LEU A 87 10.03 2.18 7.08
N ALA A 88 8.70 2.27 7.01
CA ALA A 88 8.02 3.45 6.49
C ALA A 88 6.73 3.76 7.26
N ARG A 89 6.33 5.04 7.24
CA ARG A 89 4.99 5.47 7.59
C ARG A 89 4.27 5.94 6.35
N ALA A 90 3.03 5.50 6.17
CA ALA A 90 2.23 5.82 4.99
C ALA A 90 0.85 6.34 5.38
N ARG A 91 0.26 7.15 4.50
CA ARG A 91 -1.16 7.51 4.54
C ARG A 91 -1.88 6.79 3.42
N VAL A 92 -3.09 6.29 3.69
CA VAL A 92 -3.92 5.68 2.66
C VAL A 92 -4.59 6.79 1.83
N LEU A 93 -4.40 6.77 0.50
CA LEU A 93 -5.00 7.77 -0.39
C LEU A 93 -6.37 7.34 -0.90
N TRP A 94 -6.53 6.04 -1.15
CA TRP A 94 -7.76 5.40 -1.57
C TRP A 94 -7.70 3.92 -1.21
N PHE A 95 -8.86 3.29 -1.13
CA PHE A 95 -9.03 1.88 -0.88
C PHE A 95 -10.05 1.33 -1.88
N LYS A 96 -9.81 0.11 -2.37
CA LYS A 96 -10.73 -0.61 -3.24
C LYS A 96 -10.81 -2.05 -2.78
N GLU A 97 -12.03 -2.54 -2.59
CA GLU A 97 -12.30 -3.96 -2.44
C GLU A 97 -12.32 -4.58 -3.84
N GLU A 98 -11.51 -5.61 -4.04
CA GLU A 98 -11.55 -6.43 -5.25
C GLU A 98 -12.13 -7.81 -4.89
N PRO A 99 -12.95 -8.43 -5.76
CA PRO A 99 -13.31 -9.83 -5.61
C PRO A 99 -12.03 -10.66 -5.45
N HIS A 100 -12.08 -11.67 -4.58
CA HIS A 100 -10.94 -12.53 -4.29
C HIS A 100 -10.59 -13.40 -5.50
N HIS A 101 -10.06 -12.81 -6.57
CA HIS A 101 -9.19 -13.52 -7.49
C HIS A 101 -8.01 -13.98 -6.65
N LEU A 102 -7.66 -15.27 -6.75
CA LEU A 102 -6.43 -15.80 -6.17
C LEU A 102 -5.34 -14.77 -6.44
N SER A 103 -4.80 -14.16 -5.38
CA SER A 103 -3.63 -13.29 -5.52
C SER A 103 -2.67 -14.04 -6.42
N GLN A 104 -2.34 -13.46 -7.58
CA GLN A 104 -1.50 -14.14 -8.58
C GLN A 104 -0.10 -14.50 -8.02
N TYR A 105 0.16 -14.10 -6.78
CA TYR A 105 1.35 -14.31 -5.99
C TYR A 105 1.21 -15.45 -4.95
N ARG A 106 0.08 -16.16 -4.89
CA ARG A 106 -0.03 -17.45 -4.21
C ARG A 106 0.56 -18.54 -5.11
N ALA A 107 1.77 -19.00 -4.77
CA ALA A 107 2.31 -20.26 -5.25
C ALA A 107 1.61 -21.44 -4.54
#